data_AF-A0A9E4N6H3-F1
#
_entry.id   AF-A0A9E4N6H3-F1
#
_cell.length_a   1.000
_cell.length_b   1.000
_cell.length_c   1.000
_cell.angle_alpha   90.00
_cell.angle_beta   90.00
_cell.angle_gamma   90.00
#
_symmetry.space_group_name_H-M   'P 1'
#
loop_
_entity.id
_entity.type
_entity.pdbx_description
1 polymer ?
#
loop_
_entity_poly.entity_id
_entity_poly.type
_entity_poly.pdbx_seq_one_letter_code
_entity_poly.pdbx_strand_id
1 'polypeptide(L)'
;LRVGQSEMRLLEGIRRQLGESVQLTITEAVPQQETPAMREKRQLEERQAEAETSMAVDPMVKEMEERFGAKLMPESIRPVDDSAG
;
A
#
# COMPACT_ATOMS: atom_id res chain seq x y z
N LEU A 1 -23.51 21.35 6.51
CA LEU A 1 -22.62 21.63 7.67
C LEU A 1 -23.20 20.91 8.90
N ARG A 2 -22.76 19.66 9.19
CA ARG A 2 -23.23 18.80 10.31
C ARG A 2 -22.12 18.53 11.35
N VAL A 3 -21.15 19.44 11.47
CA VAL A 3 -19.92 19.20 12.25
C VAL A 3 -20.17 19.38 13.76
N GLY A 4 -20.86 20.46 14.17
CA GLY A 4 -21.02 20.81 15.58
C GLY A 4 -21.80 19.81 16.46
N GLN A 5 -22.83 19.12 15.95
CA GLN A 5 -23.56 18.13 16.75
C GLN A 5 -22.76 16.82 16.94
N SER A 6 -21.94 16.46 15.96
CA SER A 6 -21.13 15.24 16.03
C SER A 6 -19.98 15.42 17.05
N GLU A 7 -19.37 16.61 17.08
CA GLU A 7 -18.34 16.98 18.05
C GLU A 7 -18.85 16.98 19.49
N MET A 8 -20.04 17.55 19.74
CA MET A 8 -20.64 17.55 21.08
C MET A 8 -20.91 16.14 21.60
N ARG A 9 -21.48 15.26 20.76
CA ARG A 9 -21.75 13.87 21.14
C ARG A 9 -20.47 13.09 21.44
N LEU A 10 -19.40 13.34 20.68
CA LEU A 10 -18.10 12.72 20.90
C LEU A 10 -17.47 13.22 22.21
N LEU A 11 -17.49 14.53 22.44
CA LEU A 11 -17.00 15.14 23.67
C LEU A 11 -17.73 14.61 24.91
N GLU A 12 -19.06 14.48 24.84
CA GLU A 12 -19.88 13.96 25.94
C GLU A 12 -19.55 12.49 26.25
N GLY A 13 -19.36 11.64 25.23
CA GLY A 13 -18.92 10.25 25.41
C GLY A 13 -17.53 10.14 26.04
N ILE A 14 -16.58 10.96 25.58
CA ILE A 14 -15.21 11.01 26.12
C ILE A 14 -15.23 11.48 27.58
N ARG A 15 -15.98 12.54 27.90
CA ARG A 15 -16.13 13.05 29.28
C ARG A 15 -16.72 12.00 30.22
N ARG A 16 -17.73 11.25 29.76
CA ARG A 16 -18.35 10.19 30.55
C ARG A 16 -17.39 9.03 30.84
N GLN A 17 -16.46 8.74 29.93
CA GLN A 17 -15.49 7.66 30.07
C GLN A 17 -14.27 8.06 30.92
N LEU A 18 -13.79 9.31 30.80
CA LEU A 18 -12.55 9.80 31.43
C LEU A 18 -12.77 10.58 32.73
N GLY A 19 -14.01 10.93 33.09
CA GLY A 19 -14.34 11.47 34.41
C GLY A 19 -13.88 12.90 34.71
N GLU A 20 -13.21 13.58 33.77
CA GLU A 20 -12.73 14.96 33.92
C GLU A 20 -13.10 15.86 32.72
N SER A 21 -12.88 17.18 32.88
CA SER A 21 -13.09 18.18 31.84
C SER A 21 -12.05 18.06 30.72
N VAL A 22 -12.28 17.12 29.80
CA VAL A 22 -11.44 16.94 28.61
C VAL A 22 -11.71 18.06 27.61
N GLN A 23 -10.66 18.64 27.03
CA GLN A 23 -10.73 19.49 25.84
C GLN A 23 -10.54 18.61 24.60
N LEU A 24 -11.53 18.59 23.72
CA LEU A 24 -11.45 17.91 22.43
C LEU A 24 -10.95 18.91 21.38
N THR A 25 -9.80 18.62 20.79
CA THR A 25 -9.26 19.38 19.65
C THR A 25 -9.18 18.44 18.46
N ILE A 26 -10.00 18.70 17.44
CA ILE A 26 -9.95 17.97 16.17
C ILE A 26 -9.02 18.74 15.24
N THR A 27 -7.87 18.16 14.94
CA THR A 27 -6.90 18.73 14.00
C THR A 27 -6.91 17.91 12.72
N GLU A 28 -7.14 18.56 11.59
CA GLU A 28 -7.01 17.95 10.27
C GLU A 28 -5.51 17.86 9.94
N ALA A 29 -4.84 16.87 10.49
CA ALA A 29 -3.44 16.61 10.18
C ALA A 29 -3.36 15.85 8.85
N VAL A 30 -2.63 16.39 7.88
CA VAL A 30 -2.19 15.61 6.71
C VAL A 30 -1.31 14.50 7.27
N PRO A 31 -1.67 13.20 7.12
CA PRO A 31 -0.89 12.13 7.70
C PRO A 31 0.53 12.17 7.11
N GLN A 32 1.53 12.42 7.97
CA GLN A 32 2.96 12.38 7.63
C GLN A 32 3.46 10.94 7.40
N GLN A 33 2.67 9.95 7.83
CA GLN A 33 2.95 8.54 7.60
C GLN A 33 2.22 8.09 6.35
N GLU A 34 2.89 7.26 5.54
CA GLU A 34 2.29 6.62 4.38
C GLU A 34 0.92 6.03 4.78
N THR A 35 -0.12 6.44 4.07
CA THR A 35 -1.42 5.80 4.21
C THR A 35 -1.25 4.33 3.86
N PRO A 36 -2.02 3.42 4.48
CA PRO A 36 -1.95 1.98 4.17
C PRO A 36 -1.99 1.69 2.66
N ALA A 37 -2.83 2.41 1.91
CA ALA A 37 -2.91 2.33 0.45
C ALA A 37 -1.61 2.73 -0.28
N MET A 38 -0.85 3.71 0.23
CA MET A 38 0.44 4.08 -0.35
C MET A 38 1.51 3.01 -0.11
N ARG A 39 1.51 2.38 1.06
CA ARG A 39 2.42 1.25 1.35
C ARG A 39 2.13 0.05 0.46
N GLU A 40 0.85 -0.31 0.32
CA GLU A 40 0.43 -1.40 -0.57
C GLU A 40 0.84 -1.14 -2.02
N LYS A 41 0.63 0.09 -2.50
CA LYS A 41 1.05 0.48 -3.86
C LYS A 41 2.56 0.35 -4.04
N ARG A 42 3.37 0.87 -3.10
CA ARG A 42 4.83 0.75 -3.18
C ARG A 42 5.27 -0.72 -3.19
N GLN A 43 4.71 -1.56 -2.32
CA GLN A 43 5.06 -2.98 -2.27
C GLN A 43 4.70 -3.70 -3.58
N LEU A 44 3.59 -3.34 -4.21
CA LEU A 44 3.22 -3.88 -5.52
C LEU A 44 4.22 -3.44 -6.60
N GLU A 45 4.58 -2.16 -6.63
CA GLU A 45 5.56 -1.60 -7.57
C GLU A 45 6.95 -2.25 -7.41
N GLU A 46 7.41 -2.44 -6.17
CA GLU A 46 8.67 -3.11 -5.85
C GLU A 46 8.67 -4.57 -6.35
N ARG A 47 7.59 -5.31 -6.07
CA ARG A 47 7.47 -6.71 -6.52
C ARG A 47 7.39 -6.83 -8.04
N GLN A 48 6.74 -5.90 -8.72
CA GLN A 48 6.71 -5.85 -10.18
C GLN A 48 8.12 -5.64 -10.75
N ALA A 49 8.86 -4.66 -10.24
CA ALA A 49 10.23 -4.39 -10.68
C ALA A 49 11.18 -5.57 -10.41
N GLU A 50 11.00 -6.25 -9.27
CA GLU A 50 11.76 -7.45 -8.93
C GLU A 50 11.45 -8.60 -9.89
N ALA A 51 10.18 -8.82 -10.23
CA ALA A 51 9.77 -9.85 -11.19
C ALA A 51 10.36 -9.60 -12.59
N GLU A 52 10.30 -8.35 -13.07
CA GLU A 52 10.90 -7.95 -14.35
C GLU A 52 12.41 -8.18 -14.36
N THR A 53 13.10 -7.77 -13.29
CA THR A 53 14.54 -7.95 -13.15
C THR A 53 14.89 -9.43 -13.09
N SER A 54 14.17 -10.22 -12.30
CA SER A 54 14.39 -11.66 -12.13
C SER A 54 14.28 -12.40 -13.46
N MET A 55 13.22 -12.14 -14.24
CA MET A 55 13.04 -12.71 -15.57
C MET A 55 14.11 -12.25 -16.56
N ALA A 56 14.54 -10.98 -16.51
CA ALA A 56 15.58 -10.47 -17.40
C ALA A 56 16.97 -11.06 -17.11
N VAL A 57 17.27 -11.37 -15.84
CA VAL A 57 18.56 -11.98 -15.46
C VAL A 57 18.54 -13.50 -15.50
N ASP A 58 17.36 -14.12 -15.61
CA ASP A 58 17.16 -15.57 -15.62
C ASP A 58 17.98 -16.24 -16.74
N PRO A 59 18.89 -17.17 -16.42
CA PRO A 59 19.67 -17.92 -17.40
C PRO A 59 18.80 -18.66 -18.44
N MET A 60 17.65 -19.18 -18.04
CA MET A 60 16.74 -19.91 -18.93
C MET A 60 16.10 -18.95 -19.94
N VAL A 61 15.71 -17.75 -19.52
CA VAL A 61 15.18 -16.72 -20.44
C VAL A 61 16.25 -16.34 -21.47
N LYS A 62 17.49 -16.11 -21.04
CA LYS A 62 18.61 -15.83 -21.95
C LYS A 62 18.86 -16.96 -22.94
N GLU A 63 18.86 -18.22 -22.48
CA GLU A 63 18.97 -19.36 -23.39
C GLU A 63 17.82 -19.44 -24.39
N MET A 64 16.59 -19.06 -23.99
CA MET A 64 15.45 -19.01 -24.89
C MET A 64 15.60 -17.93 -25.97
N GLU A 65 16.10 -16.75 -25.60
CA GLU A 65 16.41 -15.68 -26.55
C GLU A 65 17.52 -16.11 -27.52
N GLU A 66 18.60 -16.73 -27.02
CA GLU A 66 19.73 -17.16 -27.86
C GLU A 66 19.40 -18.35 -28.77
N ARG A 67 18.72 -19.38 -28.25
CA ARG A 67 18.47 -20.63 -28.99
C ARG A 67 17.25 -20.58 -29.89
N PHE A 68 16.22 -19.81 -29.50
CA PHE A 68 14.94 -19.77 -30.21
C PHE A 68 14.63 -18.40 -30.79
N GLY A 69 15.49 -17.39 -30.61
CA GLY A 69 15.22 -16.02 -31.05
C GLY A 69 14.01 -15.42 -30.32
N ALA A 70 13.69 -15.93 -29.13
CA ALA A 70 12.63 -15.41 -28.29
C ALA A 70 12.94 -13.98 -27.86
N LYS A 71 11.92 -13.23 -27.45
CA LYS A 71 12.06 -11.90 -26.85
C LYS A 71 11.26 -11.83 -25.57
N LEU A 72 11.88 -11.40 -24.48
CA LEU A 72 11.17 -11.10 -23.26
C LEU A 72 10.24 -9.88 -23.49
N MET A 73 8.99 -9.98 -23.04
CA MET A 73 8.00 -8.89 -23.07
C MET A 73 7.78 -8.37 -21.64
N PRO A 74 8.47 -7.30 -21.21
CA PRO A 74 8.46 -6.85 -19.82
C PRO A 74 7.05 -6.51 -19.33
N GLU A 75 6.26 -5.88 -20.20
CA GLU A 75 4.86 -5.48 -19.98
C GLU A 75 3.93 -6.66 -19.62
N SER A 76 4.32 -7.90 -19.95
CA SER A 76 3.53 -9.11 -19.67
C SER A 76 3.99 -9.86 -18.40
N ILE A 77 5.06 -9.41 -17.75
CA ILE A 77 5.59 -10.03 -16.54
C ILE A 77 4.72 -9.62 -15.37
N ARG A 78 4.35 -10.60 -14.53
CA ARG A 78 3.61 -10.36 -13.29
C ARG A 78 4.35 -10.99 -12.13
N PRO A 79 4.40 -10.34 -10.96
CA PRO A 79 4.95 -10.95 -9.76
C PRO A 79 4.15 -12.20 -9.41
N VAL A 80 4.86 -13.26 -9.06
CA VAL A 80 4.23 -14.45 -8.46
C VAL A 80 3.84 -14.08 -7.04
N ASP A 81 2.55 -13.84 -6.80
CA ASP A 81 2.06 -13.70 -5.44
C ASP A 81 2.20 -15.07 -4.75
N ASP A 82 3.00 -15.14 -3.70
CA ASP A 82 3.17 -16.30 -2.81
C ASP A 82 1.92 -16.50 -1.93
N SER A 83 0.75 -16.54 -2.57
CA SER A 83 -0.57 -16.75 -1.96
C SER A 83 -1.11 -18.15 -2.24
N ALA A 84 -0.25 -19.06 -2.70
CA ALA A 84 -0.53 -20.48 -2.83
C ALA A 84 0.50 -21.29 -2.01
N GLY A 85 0.28 -21.31 -0.70
CA GLY A 85 0.91 -22.22 0.26
C GLY A 85 -0.11 -22.68 1.30
#